data_AF-A0A6G3RPL8-F1
#
_entry.id   AF-A0A6G3RPL8-F1
#
_cell.length_a   1.000
_cell.length_b   1.000
_cell.length_c   1.000
_cell.angle_alpha   90.00
_cell.angle_beta   90.00
_cell.angle_gamma   90.00
#
_symmetry.space_group_name_H-M   'P 1'
#
loop_
_entity.id
_entity.type
_entity.pdbx_description
1 polymer ?
#
loop_
_entity_poly.entity_id
_entity_poly.type
_entity_poly.pdbx_seq_one_letter_code
_entity_poly.pdbx_strand_id
1 'polypeptide(L)' 'MKAAAFLYPWDVVGDPDAPARLADLGIRQVTLASAYHSTRALTPRHPRHRIVTAAHAAVLYPPGERWR' A
#
# COMPACT_ATOMS: atom_id res chain seq x y z
N MET A 1 -8.44 21.43 6.49
CA MET A 1 -7.18 20.69 6.28
C MET A 1 -7.36 19.73 5.11
N LYS A 2 -6.33 19.53 4.27
CA LYS A 2 -6.33 18.45 3.26
C LYS A 2 -5.82 17.17 3.91
N ALA A 3 -6.63 16.13 3.92
CA ALA A 3 -6.25 14.80 4.40
C ALA A 3 -5.83 13.91 3.22
N ALA A 4 -4.77 13.12 3.40
CA ALA A 4 -4.29 12.14 2.44
C ALA A 4 -4.00 10.81 3.16
N ALA A 5 -4.20 9.70 2.46
CA ALA A 5 -3.82 8.37 2.94
C ALA A 5 -2.59 7.85 2.18
N PHE A 6 -1.76 7.10 2.89
CA PHE A 6 -0.74 6.24 2.29
C PHE A 6 -1.33 4.84 2.14
N LEU A 7 -1.30 4.31 0.93
CA LEU A 7 -1.86 2.99 0.60
C LEU A 7 -0.80 2.12 -0.06
N TYR A 8 -0.93 0.82 0.11
CA TYR A 8 -0.27 -0.17 -0.72
C TYR A 8 -1.19 -0.65 -1.84
N PRO A 9 -0.65 -1.25 -2.93
CA PRO A 9 -1.47 -1.80 -4.02
C PRO A 9 -2.52 -2.80 -3.53
N TRP A 10 -2.19 -3.60 -2.52
CA TRP A 10 -3.10 -4.61 -1.97
C TRP A 10 -4.24 -4.03 -1.10
N ASP A 11 -4.25 -2.73 -0.82
CA ASP A 11 -5.40 -2.09 -0.17
C ASP A 11 -6.54 -1.78 -1.17
N VAL A 12 -6.24 -1.76 -2.48
CA VAL A 12 -7.18 -1.34 -3.53
C VAL A 12 -7.41 -2.40 -4.61
N VAL A 13 -6.39 -3.21 -4.95
CA VAL A 13 -6.50 -4.19 -6.04
C VAL A 13 -7.46 -5.31 -5.67
N GLY A 14 -8.62 -5.33 -6.32
CA GLY A 14 -9.68 -6.29 -6.08
C GLY A 14 -10.57 -5.96 -4.87
N ASP A 15 -10.57 -4.69 -4.42
CA ASP A 15 -11.61 -4.07 -3.60
C ASP A 15 -12.25 -2.91 -4.38
N PRO A 16 -13.37 -3.15 -5.09
CA PRO A 16 -14.05 -2.08 -5.84
C PRO A 16 -14.62 -0.97 -4.95
N ASP A 17 -14.83 -1.24 -3.66
CA ASP A 17 -15.40 -0.27 -2.71
C ASP A 17 -14.34 0.61 -2.04
N ALA A 18 -13.05 0.30 -2.20
CA ALA A 18 -11.96 1.07 -1.57
C ALA A 18 -12.00 2.58 -1.89
N PRO A 19 -12.24 3.03 -3.14
CA PRO A 19 -12.33 4.46 -3.44
C PRO A 19 -13.47 5.16 -2.71
N ALA A 20 -14.66 4.54 -2.65
CA ALA A 20 -15.81 5.10 -1.94
C ALA A 20 -15.52 5.21 -0.43
N ARG A 21 -14.96 4.14 0.15
CA ARG A 21 -14.58 4.10 1.57
C ARG A 21 -13.58 5.19 1.95
N LEU A 22 -12.65 5.54 1.06
CA LEU A 22 -11.70 6.63 1.27
C LEU A 22 -12.38 8.00 1.13
N ALA A 23 -13.26 8.16 0.14
CA ALA A 23 -14.00 9.39 -0.08
C ALA A 23 -14.93 9.72 1.10
N ASP A 24 -15.57 8.72 1.71
CA ASP A 24 -16.42 8.85 2.89
C ASP A 24 -15.63 9.33 4.13
N LEU A 25 -14.32 9.07 4.17
CA LEU A 25 -13.40 9.61 5.19
C LEU A 25 -12.90 11.04 4.86
N GLY A 26 -13.41 11.65 3.79
CA GLY A 26 -12.98 12.96 3.30
C GLY A 26 -11.63 12.94 2.57
N ILE A 27 -11.09 11.76 2.25
CA ILE A 27 -9.81 11.63 1.55
C ILE A 27 -10.06 11.76 0.04
N ARG A 28 -9.46 12.77 -0.57
CA ARG A 28 -9.59 13.07 -2.01
C ARG A 28 -8.35 12.73 -2.83
N GLN A 29 -7.26 12.38 -2.15
CA GLN A 29 -5.99 12.01 -2.77
C GLN A 29 -5.29 10.97 -1.92
N VAL A 30 -4.59 10.05 -2.57
CA VAL A 30 -3.78 9.01 -1.92
C VAL A 30 -2.37 9.02 -2.49
N THR A 31 -1.42 8.62 -1.66
CA THR A 31 -0.06 8.26 -2.09
C THR A 31 0.02 6.75 -2.13
N LEU A 32 0.19 6.18 -3.31
CA LEU A 32 0.31 4.74 -3.51
C LEU A 32 1.79 4.33 -3.43
N ALA A 33 2.08 3.31 -2.61
CA ALA A 33 3.41 2.73 -2.50
C ALA A 33 3.75 1.91 -3.75
N SER A 34 4.49 2.50 -4.69
CA SER A 34 5.07 1.81 -5.85
C SER A 34 6.42 1.14 -5.54
N ALA A 35 7.08 1.53 -4.45
CA ALA A 35 8.30 0.94 -3.95
C ALA A 35 8.15 0.63 -2.46
N TYR A 36 8.45 -0.60 -2.07
CA TYR A 36 8.36 -1.07 -0.69
C TYR A 36 9.28 -2.27 -0.46
N HIS A 37 9.64 -2.51 0.80
CA HIS A 37 10.42 -3.67 1.24
C HIS A 37 9.50 -4.88 1.52
N SER A 38 10.10 -6.05 1.74
CA SER A 38 9.36 -7.25 2.16
C SER A 38 8.63 -6.99 3.48
N THR A 39 7.33 -7.22 3.53
CA THR A 39 6.51 -6.90 4.71
C THR A 39 5.38 -7.89 4.89
N ARG A 40 4.86 -7.96 6.12
CA ARG A 40 3.58 -8.61 6.42
C ARG A 40 2.63 -7.55 6.97
N ALA A 41 1.68 -7.12 6.13
CA ALA A 41 0.78 -6.01 6.40
C ALA A 41 -0.63 -6.52 6.74
N LEU A 42 -1.31 -5.81 7.65
CA LEU A 42 -2.73 -6.02 7.92
C LEU A 42 -3.56 -5.19 6.94
N THR A 43 -4.65 -5.77 6.46
CA THR A 43 -5.57 -5.18 5.47
C THR A 43 -7.03 -5.36 5.93
N PRO A 44 -7.44 -4.80 7.08
CA PRO A 44 -8.64 -5.25 7.80
C PRO A 44 -9.97 -5.00 7.07
N ARG A 45 -9.96 -4.07 6.10
CA ARG A 45 -11.15 -3.67 5.34
C ARG A 45 -11.26 -4.33 3.96
N HIS A 46 -10.24 -5.07 3.51
CA HIS A 46 -10.22 -5.64 2.17
C HIS A 46 -11.06 -6.93 2.11
N PRO A 47 -11.92 -7.13 1.08
CA PRO A 47 -12.89 -8.22 1.05
C PRO A 47 -12.27 -9.61 0.85
N ARG A 48 -11.09 -9.68 0.20
CA ARG A 48 -10.47 -10.97 -0.20
C ARG A 48 -9.32 -11.42 0.70
N HIS A 49 -8.75 -10.52 1.50
CA HIS A 49 -7.58 -10.83 2.33
C HIS A 49 -7.56 -9.91 3.55
N ARG A 50 -7.09 -10.45 4.69
CA ARG A 50 -6.94 -9.69 5.94
C ARG A 50 -5.49 -9.41 6.28
N ILE A 51 -4.59 -10.20 5.70
CA ILE A 51 -3.15 -10.10 5.87
C ILE A 51 -2.53 -10.33 4.49
N VAL A 52 -1.53 -9.54 4.16
CA VAL A 52 -0.70 -9.70 2.96
C VAL A 52 0.73 -9.92 3.40
N THR A 53 1.36 -10.97 2.88
CA THR A 53 2.80 -11.19 3.03
C THR A 53 3.46 -10.90 1.69
N ALA A 54 4.10 -9.74 1.58
CA ALA A 54 4.99 -9.41 0.48
C ALA A 54 6.37 -10.01 0.80
N ALA A 55 6.64 -11.21 0.27
CA ALA A 55 7.90 -11.92 0.52
C ALA A 55 9.12 -11.18 -0.06
N HIS A 56 8.91 -10.34 -1.08
CA HIS A 56 9.95 -9.57 -1.75
C HIS A 56 9.59 -8.09 -1.79
N ALA A 57 10.63 -7.26 -1.90
CA ALA A 57 10.49 -5.84 -2.18
C ALA A 57 9.95 -5.63 -3.61
N ALA A 58 9.11 -4.62 -3.82
CA ALA A 58 8.67 -4.24 -5.18
C ALA A 58 9.79 -3.59 -6.00
N VAL A 59 10.76 -2.98 -5.32
CA VAL A 59 11.94 -2.40 -5.94
C VAL A 59 13.13 -2.74 -5.06
N LEU A 60 14.17 -3.31 -5.67
CA LEU A 60 15.46 -3.54 -5.04
C LEU A 60 16.51 -2.73 -5.79
N TYR A 61 17.16 -1.81 -5.09
CA TYR A 61 18.35 -1.14 -5.60
C TYR A 61 19.58 -1.90 -5.12
N PRO A 62 20.52 -2.27 -6.01
CA PRO A 62 21.75 -2.90 -5.59
C PRO A 62 22.54 -1.93 -4.69
N PRO A 63 23.19 -2.42 -3.61
CA PRO A 63 24.08 -1.58 -2.82
C PRO A 63 25.22 -1.06 -3.71
N GLY A 64 25.47 0.24 -3.65
CA GLY A 64 26.61 0.86 -4.34
C GLY A 64 27.95 0.46 -3.72
N GLU A 65 29.08 0.82 -4.35
CA GLU A 65 30.42 0.41 -3.89
C GLU A 65 30.72 0.78 -2.44
N ARG A 66 30.15 1.89 -1.94
CA ARG A 66 30.26 2.31 -0.53
C ARG A 66 29.70 1.28 0.47
N TRP A 67 28.82 0.40 0.01
CA TRP A 67 28.04 -0.54 0.82
C TRP A 67 28.26 -2.01 0.43
N ARG A 68 29.34 -2.30 -0.31
CA ARG A 68 29.79 -3.67 -0.57
C ARG A 68 30.59 -4.24 0.60
#